data_AF-A0A6I5I1S0-F1
#
_entry.id   AF-A0A6I5I1S0-F1
#
_cell.length_a   1.000
_cell.length_b   1.000
_cell.length_c   1.000
_cell.angle_alpha   90.00
_cell.angle_beta   90.00
_cell.angle_gamma   90.00
#
_symmetry.space_group_name_H-M   'P 1'
#
loop_
_entity.id
_entity.type
_entity.pdbx_description
1 polymer ?
#
loop_
_entity_poly.entity_id
_entity_poly.type
_entity_poly.pdbx_seq_one_letter_code
_entity_poly.pdbx_strand_id
1 'polypeptide(L)'
;MELQALPSRIGQVRRIISAQLRYWHLDSLIDQTALGVTELLTNVHRHAQPDKSCTVEIELLLERLTVSVHDHDPRMPTVREADDSSTSGRGLALIAAVSESWGVRPRGGAGKAVWFTLPTPSRLTQPSHVLYGATTDGPFDLSGLTMPDGAPPSTARSAVMG
;
A
#
# COMPACT_ATOMS: atom_id res chain seq x y z
N MET A 1 7.84 5.85 -14.91
CA MET A 1 7.20 5.80 -16.26
C MET A 1 6.70 7.19 -16.59
N GLU A 2 7.19 7.80 -17.67
CA GLU A 2 6.72 9.10 -18.16
C GLU A 2 5.54 8.92 -19.13
N LEU A 3 4.54 9.78 -19.04
CA LEU A 3 3.36 9.77 -19.91
C LEU A 3 2.61 11.10 -19.89
N GLN A 4 1.65 11.25 -20.81
CA GLN A 4 0.58 12.23 -20.67
C GLN A 4 -0.64 11.61 -19.99
N ALA A 5 -1.17 12.27 -18.95
CA ALA A 5 -2.35 11.85 -18.21
C ALA A 5 -3.64 12.08 -19.02
N LEU A 6 -3.81 11.31 -20.11
CA LEU A 6 -5.04 11.28 -20.90
C LEU A 6 -5.91 10.10 -20.46
N PRO A 7 -7.26 10.20 -20.54
CA PRO A 7 -8.15 9.12 -20.11
C PRO A 7 -7.81 7.73 -20.70
N SER A 8 -7.41 7.67 -21.97
CA SER A 8 -6.96 6.44 -22.63
C SER A 8 -5.66 5.86 -22.04
N ARG A 9 -4.75 6.70 -21.57
CA ARG A 9 -3.48 6.31 -20.94
C ARG A 9 -3.66 5.88 -19.49
N ILE A 10 -4.60 6.49 -18.76
CA ILE A 10 -4.89 6.11 -17.36
C ILE A 10 -5.26 4.62 -17.26
N GLY A 11 -6.12 4.14 -18.18
CA GLY A 11 -6.47 2.72 -18.24
C GLY A 11 -5.27 1.81 -18.51
N GLN A 12 -4.31 2.24 -19.32
CA GLN A 12 -3.08 1.49 -19.58
C GLN A 12 -2.17 1.46 -18.34
N VAL A 13 -2.01 2.59 -17.65
CA VAL A 13 -1.19 2.69 -16.42
C VAL A 13 -1.72 1.75 -15.35
N ARG A 14 -3.04 1.71 -15.14
CA ARG A 14 -3.66 0.78 -14.18
C ARG A 14 -3.25 -0.67 -14.48
N ARG A 15 -3.33 -1.10 -15.74
CA ARG A 15 -2.95 -2.48 -16.11
C ARG A 15 -1.47 -2.76 -15.88
N ILE A 16 -0.60 -1.79 -16.21
CA ILE A 16 0.85 -1.90 -16.00
C ILE A 16 1.15 -2.05 -14.50
N ILE A 17 0.56 -1.20 -13.67
CA ILE A 17 0.75 -1.24 -12.21
C ILE A 17 0.20 -2.55 -11.63
N SER A 18 -0.99 -2.98 -12.05
CA SER A 18 -1.53 -4.28 -11.61
C SER A 18 -0.59 -5.43 -11.98
N ALA A 19 -0.01 -5.42 -13.18
CA ALA A 19 0.98 -6.44 -13.58
C ALA A 19 2.25 -6.37 -12.72
N GLN A 20 2.76 -5.18 -12.44
CA GLN A 20 3.93 -4.98 -11.57
C GLN A 20 3.68 -5.48 -10.15
N LEU A 21 2.51 -5.21 -9.58
CA LEU A 21 2.15 -5.67 -8.24
C LEU A 21 2.01 -7.19 -8.16
N ARG A 22 1.43 -7.83 -9.19
CA ARG A 22 1.42 -9.31 -9.27
C ARG A 22 2.82 -9.88 -9.34
N TYR A 23 3.71 -9.26 -10.10
CA TYR A 23 5.11 -9.66 -10.16
C TYR A 23 5.82 -9.56 -8.80
N TRP A 24 5.46 -8.55 -7.99
CA TRP A 24 5.92 -8.41 -6.60
C TRP A 24 5.14 -9.23 -5.57
N HIS A 25 4.14 -10.02 -6.00
CA HIS A 25 3.26 -10.82 -5.13
C HIS A 25 2.45 -9.96 -4.14
N LEU A 26 2.01 -8.78 -4.58
CA LEU A 26 1.22 -7.80 -3.82
C LEU A 26 -0.22 -7.70 -4.35
N ASP A 27 -0.82 -8.83 -4.70
CA ASP A 27 -2.15 -8.91 -5.32
C ASP A 27 -3.25 -8.19 -4.53
N SER A 28 -3.19 -8.28 -3.20
CA SER A 28 -4.14 -7.62 -2.30
C SER A 28 -4.11 -6.09 -2.38
N LEU A 29 -3.01 -5.49 -2.85
CA LEU A 29 -2.86 -4.04 -2.98
C LEU A 29 -3.31 -3.50 -4.34
N ILE A 30 -3.67 -4.37 -5.29
CA ILE A 30 -3.96 -3.96 -6.67
C ILE A 30 -5.08 -2.93 -6.73
N ASP A 31 -6.20 -3.18 -6.05
CA ASP A 31 -7.38 -2.33 -6.14
C ASP A 31 -7.13 -0.95 -5.51
N GLN A 32 -6.52 -0.91 -4.33
CA GLN A 32 -6.16 0.34 -3.64
C GLN A 32 -5.14 1.14 -4.45
N THR A 33 -4.12 0.48 -4.99
CA THR A 33 -3.08 1.14 -5.80
C THR A 33 -3.68 1.67 -7.11
N ALA A 34 -4.51 0.88 -7.79
CA ALA A 34 -5.15 1.29 -9.02
C ALA A 34 -6.11 2.47 -8.81
N LEU A 35 -6.86 2.49 -7.71
CA LEU A 35 -7.69 3.62 -7.31
C LEU A 35 -6.82 4.87 -7.10
N GLY A 36 -5.82 4.81 -6.22
CA GLY A 36 -4.97 5.96 -5.90
C GLY A 36 -4.26 6.54 -7.13
N VAL A 37 -3.73 5.68 -8.00
CA VAL A 37 -3.12 6.13 -9.27
C VAL A 37 -4.13 6.79 -10.19
N THR A 38 -5.35 6.25 -10.28
CA THR A 38 -6.40 6.84 -11.13
C THR A 38 -6.77 8.22 -10.64
N GLU A 39 -6.93 8.42 -9.34
CA GLU A 39 -7.22 9.72 -8.75
C GLU A 39 -6.07 10.72 -8.96
N LEU A 40 -4.81 10.29 -8.77
CA LEU A 40 -3.65 11.16 -9.03
C LEU A 40 -3.54 11.56 -10.50
N LEU A 41 -3.66 10.61 -11.43
CA LEU A 41 -3.61 10.92 -12.86
C LEU A 41 -4.80 11.75 -13.33
N THR A 42 -5.99 11.54 -12.74
CA THR A 42 -7.16 12.38 -13.00
C THR A 42 -6.92 13.81 -12.51
N ASN A 43 -6.26 13.99 -11.37
CA ASN A 43 -5.87 15.31 -10.89
C ASN A 43 -4.88 15.99 -11.84
N VAL A 44 -3.86 15.27 -12.33
CA VAL A 44 -2.93 15.80 -13.35
C VAL A 44 -3.72 16.19 -14.62
N HIS A 45 -4.56 15.28 -15.14
CA HIS A 45 -5.37 15.52 -16.32
C HIS A 45 -6.20 16.80 -16.22
N ARG A 46 -6.88 16.99 -15.09
CA ARG A 46 -7.80 18.12 -14.89
C ARG A 46 -7.08 19.42 -14.58
N HIS A 47 -5.97 19.37 -13.83
CA HIS A 47 -5.42 20.57 -13.21
C HIS A 47 -4.04 20.98 -13.75
N ALA A 48 -3.17 20.05 -14.15
CA ALA A 48 -1.80 20.39 -14.55
C ALA A 48 -1.75 21.29 -15.80
N GLN A 49 -0.91 22.32 -15.75
CA GLN A 49 -0.63 23.26 -16.84
C GLN A 49 0.90 23.49 -16.93
N PRO A 50 1.45 23.78 -18.13
CA PRO A 50 0.76 23.93 -19.41
C PRO A 50 0.39 22.60 -20.08
N ASP A 51 1.10 21.52 -19.77
CA ASP A 51 0.88 20.20 -20.35
C ASP A 51 0.39 19.18 -19.31
N LYS A 52 -0.08 18.02 -19.78
CA LYS A 52 -0.55 16.91 -18.94
C LYS A 52 0.54 15.87 -18.71
N SER A 53 1.80 16.29 -18.89
CA SER A 53 2.97 15.43 -18.78
C SER A 53 3.23 15.12 -17.31
N CYS A 54 3.46 13.85 -17.02
CA CYS A 54 3.75 13.40 -15.68
C CYS A 54 4.59 12.13 -15.67
N THR A 55 5.23 11.88 -14.54
CA THR A 55 5.98 10.66 -14.28
C THR A 55 5.33 9.91 -13.14
N VAL A 56 4.94 8.66 -13.37
CA VAL A 56 4.47 7.74 -12.32
C VAL A 56 5.64 6.88 -11.88
N GLU A 57 5.91 6.87 -10.58
CA GLU A 57 6.92 6.04 -9.94
C GLU A 57 6.26 5.15 -8.89
N ILE A 58 6.72 3.90 -8.83
CA ILE A 58 6.29 2.92 -7.85
C ILE A 58 7.54 2.30 -7.22
N GLU A 59 7.60 2.35 -5.90
CA GLU A 59 8.75 1.91 -5.12
C GLU A 59 8.28 0.97 -4.01
N LEU A 60 9.02 -0.11 -3.79
CA LEU A 60 8.78 -1.07 -2.72
C LEU A 60 10.01 -1.07 -1.81
N LEU A 61 9.86 -0.55 -0.59
CA LEU A 61 10.94 -0.42 0.38
C LEU A 61 10.45 -0.77 1.79
N LEU A 62 11.17 -1.64 2.51
CA LEU A 62 10.94 -1.95 3.93
C LEU A 62 9.45 -2.15 4.29
N GLU A 63 8.77 -3.01 3.53
CA GLU A 63 7.34 -3.35 3.69
C GLU A 63 6.35 -2.24 3.33
N ARG A 64 6.78 -1.23 2.58
CA ARG A 64 5.94 -0.11 2.16
C ARG A 64 5.96 0.02 0.65
N LEU A 65 4.77 0.01 0.06
CA LEU A 65 4.57 0.39 -1.33
C LEU A 65 4.34 1.90 -1.39
N THR A 66 5.22 2.63 -2.07
CA THR A 66 5.05 4.05 -2.33
C THR A 66 4.73 4.27 -3.80
N VAL A 67 3.68 5.02 -4.08
CA VAL A 67 3.37 5.51 -5.43
C VAL A 67 3.48 7.01 -5.44
N SER A 68 4.18 7.55 -6.43
CA SER A 68 4.24 8.99 -6.65
C SER A 68 3.96 9.37 -8.10
N VAL A 69 3.29 10.51 -8.27
CA VAL A 69 3.03 11.13 -9.56
C VAL A 69 3.61 12.52 -9.54
N HIS A 70 4.56 12.76 -10.46
CA HIS A 70 5.25 14.02 -10.64
C HIS A 70 4.64 14.75 -11.84
N ASP A 71 4.24 16.00 -11.67
CA ASP A 71 3.83 16.87 -12.77
C ASP A 71 4.65 18.17 -12.75
N HIS A 72 4.60 18.91 -13.87
CA HIS A 72 5.37 20.15 -14.05
C HIS A 72 4.70 21.41 -13.48
N ASP A 73 3.58 21.25 -12.78
CA ASP A 73 2.77 22.36 -12.29
C ASP A 73 3.02 22.59 -10.78
N PRO A 74 3.61 23.73 -10.37
CA PRO A 74 3.94 23.97 -8.97
C PRO A 74 2.73 24.24 -8.09
N ARG A 75 1.52 24.40 -8.66
CA ARG A 75 0.30 24.68 -7.89
C ARG A 75 -0.05 23.51 -6.98
N MET A 76 -0.13 23.79 -5.69
CA MET A 76 -0.46 22.78 -4.68
C MET A 76 -1.90 22.31 -4.84
N PRO A 77 -2.15 21.00 -4.77
CA PRO A 77 -3.50 20.47 -4.83
C PRO A 77 -4.25 20.83 -3.54
N THR A 78 -5.46 21.36 -3.67
CA THR A 78 -6.29 21.70 -2.52
C THR A 78 -7.16 20.49 -2.15
N VAL A 79 -7.04 20.01 -0.91
CA VAL A 79 -8.00 19.05 -0.36
C VAL A 79 -9.31 19.78 -0.17
N ARG A 80 -10.37 19.29 -0.81
CA ARG A 80 -11.73 19.80 -0.63
C ARG A 80 -12.54 18.72 0.06
N GLU A 81 -13.23 19.09 1.13
CA GLU A 81 -14.36 18.28 1.59
C GLU A 81 -15.39 18.27 0.47
N ALA A 82 -15.80 17.08 0.07
CA ALA A 82 -16.76 16.95 -1.00
C ALA A 82 -18.15 17.17 -0.44
N ASP A 83 -18.81 18.25 -0.85
CA ASP A 83 -20.25 18.38 -0.67
C ASP A 83 -20.96 17.19 -1.36
N ASP A 84 -22.07 16.71 -0.80
CA ASP A 84 -22.77 15.51 -1.27
C ASP A 84 -23.16 15.58 -2.77
N SER A 85 -23.37 16.78 -3.30
CA SER A 85 -23.67 17.05 -4.72
C SER A 85 -22.45 17.26 -5.62
N SER A 86 -21.24 17.32 -5.06
CA SER A 86 -20.01 17.55 -5.81
C SER A 86 -19.40 16.24 -6.30
N THR A 87 -19.38 16.06 -7.62
CA THR A 87 -18.65 14.97 -8.31
C THR A 87 -17.16 15.25 -8.49
N SER A 88 -16.67 16.42 -8.05
CA SER A 88 -15.31 16.90 -8.30
C SER A 88 -14.58 17.24 -7.00
N GLY A 89 -13.36 16.73 -6.81
CA GLY A 89 -12.52 17.05 -5.65
C GLY A 89 -12.44 15.96 -4.58
N ARG A 90 -13.14 14.83 -4.79
CA ARG A 90 -13.05 13.65 -3.91
C ARG A 90 -11.72 12.90 -4.02
N GLY A 91 -10.94 13.10 -5.08
CA GLY A 91 -9.78 12.26 -5.37
C GLY A 91 -8.72 12.22 -4.26
N LEU A 92 -8.38 13.37 -3.68
CA LEU A 92 -7.43 13.39 -2.54
C LEU A 92 -8.04 12.82 -1.26
N ALA A 93 -9.34 13.00 -1.04
CA ALA A 93 -10.03 12.39 0.09
C ALA A 93 -10.09 10.86 -0.03
N LEU A 94 -10.30 10.33 -1.24
CA LEU A 94 -10.23 8.90 -1.52
C LEU A 94 -8.83 8.36 -1.29
N ILE A 95 -7.80 9.05 -1.77
CA ILE A 95 -6.40 8.69 -1.49
C ILE A 95 -6.13 8.70 0.01
N ALA A 96 -6.58 9.73 0.73
CA ALA A 96 -6.44 9.82 2.18
C ALA A 96 -7.13 8.65 2.91
N ALA A 97 -8.31 8.23 2.44
CA ALA A 97 -9.07 7.14 3.05
C ALA A 97 -8.48 5.74 2.81
N VAL A 98 -7.79 5.52 1.69
CA VAL A 98 -7.26 4.18 1.32
C VAL A 98 -5.77 4.01 1.59
N SER A 99 -5.04 5.09 1.86
CA SER A 99 -3.59 5.08 2.09
C SER A 99 -3.24 5.07 3.59
N GLU A 100 -2.07 4.55 3.92
CA GLU A 100 -1.52 4.68 5.28
C GLU A 100 -0.97 6.09 5.51
N SER A 101 -0.34 6.66 4.49
CA SER A 101 0.06 8.06 4.47
C SER A 101 0.13 8.57 3.05
N TRP A 102 -0.10 9.86 2.88
CA TRP A 102 0.01 10.55 1.60
C TRP A 102 0.53 11.97 1.81
N GLY A 103 0.97 12.61 0.73
CA GLY A 103 1.39 13.99 0.80
C GLY A 103 1.79 14.59 -0.54
N VAL A 104 2.29 15.81 -0.46
CA VAL A 104 2.79 16.57 -1.61
C VAL A 104 4.20 17.02 -1.31
N ARG A 105 5.13 16.80 -2.25
CA ARG A 105 6.51 17.28 -2.18
C ARG A 105 6.70 18.30 -3.31
N PRO A 106 6.86 19.60 -2.99
CA PRO A 106 7.28 20.58 -3.98
C PRO A 106 8.63 20.19 -4.59
N ARG A 107 8.80 20.39 -5.89
CA ARG A 107 10.08 20.21 -6.60
C ARG A 107 10.63 21.56 -7.06
N GLY A 108 10.55 22.55 -6.17
CA GLY A 108 10.83 23.95 -6.51
C GLY A 108 9.87 24.47 -7.58
N GLY A 109 10.36 25.36 -8.44
CA GLY A 109 9.58 25.89 -9.58
C GLY A 109 9.33 24.90 -10.71
N ALA A 110 9.87 23.68 -10.64
CA ALA A 110 9.78 22.66 -11.69
C ALA A 110 8.54 21.74 -11.57
N GLY A 111 7.69 21.98 -10.57
CA GLY A 111 6.45 21.24 -10.36
C GLY A 111 6.33 20.62 -8.97
N LYS A 112 5.61 19.51 -8.88
CA LYS A 112 5.32 18.82 -7.62
C LYS A 112 5.22 17.31 -7.79
N ALA A 113 5.42 16.60 -6.70
CA ALA A 113 5.14 15.18 -6.59
C ALA A 113 4.02 14.95 -5.58
N VAL A 114 2.91 14.35 -5.99
CA VAL A 114 1.88 13.86 -5.07
C VAL A 114 2.10 12.37 -4.88
N TRP A 115 2.09 11.90 -3.64
CA TRP A 115 2.41 10.52 -3.32
C TRP A 115 1.47 9.95 -2.26
N PHE A 116 1.34 8.63 -2.27
CA PHE A 116 0.68 7.88 -1.20
C PHE A 116 1.43 6.57 -0.95
N THR A 117 1.19 5.99 0.21
CA THR A 117 1.80 4.73 0.65
C THR A 117 0.76 3.74 1.09
N LEU A 118 1.05 2.46 0.85
CA LEU A 118 0.25 1.33 1.31
C LEU A 118 1.17 0.38 2.10
N PRO A 119 0.68 -0.19 3.21
CA PRO A 119 1.41 -1.19 3.95
C PRO A 119 1.40 -2.47 3.14
N THR A 120 2.55 -3.10 2.96
CA THR A 120 2.61 -4.40 2.31
C THR A 120 2.21 -5.48 3.31
N PRO A 121 1.48 -6.51 2.89
CA PRO A 121 1.23 -7.65 3.75
C PRO A 121 2.57 -8.29 4.12
N SER A 122 2.90 -8.27 5.41
CA SER A 122 4.09 -8.96 5.91
C SER A 122 3.94 -10.47 5.63
N ARG A 123 4.96 -11.08 5.05
CA ARG A 123 4.97 -12.54 4.78
C ARG A 123 4.85 -13.39 6.05
N LEU A 124 4.99 -12.78 7.23
CA LEU A 124 4.96 -13.46 8.52
C LEU A 124 3.54 -13.78 9.01
N THR A 125 2.50 -13.27 8.36
CA THR A 125 1.14 -13.77 8.60
C THR A 125 0.85 -14.94 7.67
N GLN A 126 1.67 -15.99 7.75
CA GLN A 126 1.13 -17.31 7.44
C GLN A 126 0.01 -17.56 8.45
N PRO A 127 -1.19 -17.99 8.05
CA PRO A 127 -2.11 -18.55 9.02
C PRO A 127 -1.31 -19.60 9.77
N SER A 128 -1.19 -19.43 11.10
CA SER A 128 -0.65 -20.48 11.97
C SER A 128 -1.27 -21.76 11.46
N HIS A 129 -0.43 -22.65 10.93
CA HIS A 129 -0.87 -23.95 10.45
C HIS A 129 -1.69 -24.50 11.60
N VAL A 130 -3.02 -24.47 11.48
CA VAL A 130 -3.88 -25.04 12.50
C VAL A 130 -3.52 -26.50 12.38
N LEU A 131 -2.70 -26.97 13.32
CA LEU A 131 -2.19 -28.31 13.35
C LEU A 131 -3.40 -29.19 13.60
N TYR A 132 -4.12 -29.52 12.53
CA TYR A 132 -5.27 -30.38 12.55
C TYR A 132 -4.75 -31.79 12.88
N GLY A 133 -4.82 -32.16 14.16
CA GLY A 133 -4.50 -33.50 14.63
C GLY A 133 -3.05 -33.72 15.08
N ALA A 134 -2.58 -32.96 16.07
CA ALA A 134 -1.61 -33.49 17.04
C ALA A 134 -2.32 -33.95 18.32
N THR A 135 -3.46 -34.60 18.15
CA THR A 135 -3.98 -35.55 19.14
C THR A 135 -3.83 -36.91 18.50
N THR A 136 -2.82 -37.66 18.96
CA THR A 136 -2.68 -39.09 18.75
C THR A 136 -3.87 -39.79 19.41
N ASP A 137 -5.02 -39.77 18.75
CA ASP A 137 -6.11 -40.74 18.95
C ASP A 137 -6.22 -41.62 17.69
N GLY A 138 -5.05 -42.08 17.22
CA GLY A 138 -4.97 -43.35 16.52
C GLY A 138 -4.97 -44.50 17.53
N PRO A 139 -5.30 -45.74 17.14
CA PRO A 139 -5.66 -46.84 18.04
C PRO A 139 -4.47 -47.48 18.77
N PHE A 140 -3.37 -46.76 18.93
CA PHE A 140 -2.13 -47.27 19.51
C PHE A 140 -1.86 -46.57 20.84
N ASP A 141 -2.19 -47.28 21.91
CA ASP A 141 -2.01 -46.88 23.31
C ASP A 141 -0.52 -46.67 23.63
N LEU A 142 -0.16 -45.46 24.07
CA LEU A 142 1.17 -45.12 24.59
C LEU A 142 1.16 -44.90 26.11
N SER A 143 0.32 -45.64 26.84
CA SER A 143 0.38 -45.76 28.30
C SER A 143 1.69 -46.43 28.74
N GLY A 144 2.76 -45.66 28.97
CA GLY A 144 3.98 -46.28 29.53
C GLY A 144 5.20 -45.42 29.83
N LEU A 145 5.23 -44.12 29.54
CA LEU A 145 6.44 -43.30 29.78
C LEU A 145 6.24 -42.31 30.92
N THR A 146 6.56 -42.76 32.14
CA THR A 146 6.76 -41.93 33.32
C THR A 146 8.05 -41.12 33.16
N MET A 147 7.96 -39.78 33.19
CA MET A 147 9.12 -38.89 33.30
C MET A 147 9.25 -38.36 34.74
N PRO A 148 10.44 -38.34 35.35
CA PRO A 148 10.64 -37.78 36.67
C PRO A 148 10.82 -36.25 36.67
N ASP A 149 10.38 -35.67 37.78
CA ASP A 149 10.32 -34.25 38.19
C ASP A 149 11.71 -33.64 38.48
N GLY A 150 11.88 -32.32 38.29
CA GLY A 150 13.17 -31.66 38.55
C GLY A 150 13.41 -30.20 38.10
N ALA A 151 12.63 -29.25 38.64
CA ALA A 151 13.04 -27.89 39.09
C ALA A 151 13.50 -26.78 38.07
N PRO A 152 13.62 -25.48 38.46
CA PRO A 152 12.52 -24.50 38.40
C PRO A 152 12.95 -23.12 37.76
N PRO A 153 12.37 -21.94 38.09
CA PRO A 153 11.87 -20.96 37.10
C PRO A 153 12.80 -19.75 36.84
N SER A 154 12.58 -19.00 35.76
CA SER A 154 13.17 -17.66 35.62
C SER A 154 12.19 -16.65 35.02
N THR A 155 11.86 -15.66 35.84
CA THR A 155 10.99 -14.51 35.56
C THR A 155 11.75 -13.38 34.85
N ALA A 156 11.12 -12.87 33.78
CA ALA A 156 10.95 -11.46 33.42
C ALA A 156 12.20 -10.58 33.11
N ARG A 157 12.21 -9.88 31.96
CA ARG A 157 11.60 -8.55 31.76
C ARG A 157 11.91 -7.97 30.38
N SER A 158 10.93 -7.24 29.87
CA SER A 158 10.96 -6.36 28.70
C SER A 158 11.74 -5.07 28.98
N ALA A 159 12.45 -4.57 27.97
CA ALA A 159 12.79 -3.15 27.82
C ALA A 159 13.02 -2.82 26.32
N VAL A 160 12.23 -1.87 25.82
CA VAL A 160 12.41 -1.16 24.55
C VAL A 160 12.99 0.22 24.88
N MET A 161 13.96 0.68 24.11
CA MET A 161 14.10 2.06 23.60
C MET A 161 15.42 2.19 22.84
N GLY A 162 15.34 2.76 21.64
CA GLY A 162 16.43 3.23 20.80
C GLY A 162 15.86 4.19 19.78
#